data_AF-A0A957KGT9-F1
#
_entry.id   AF-A0A957KGT9-F1
#
_cell.length_a   1.000
_cell.length_b   1.000
_cell.length_c   1.000
_cell.angle_alpha   90.00
_cell.angle_beta   90.00
_cell.angle_gamma   90.00
#
_symmetry.space_group_name_H-M   'P 1'
#
loop_
_entity.id
_entity.type
_entity.pdbx_description
1 polymer ?
#
loop_
_entity_poly.entity_id
_entity_poly.type
_entity_poly.pdbx_seq_one_letter_code
_entity_poly.pdbx_strand_id
1 'polypeptide(L)'
;MMRKLYVWVGLGSLTLTLLCLGLLLYGSWTDPLGGLMLGHKFLAVVLLLTIMAAQLLAAFLLFWVPRFRPGTGPLLVGFAITFWASLAVLFSGLTGLVWEAATLRLLANDPVVAAIAAYEADNGTPPSSLDALVPVYLPAKPVQLQNRPITYVYSLGESAVGANPGSRWLLRVEIFTAGGDTVQFVYQPSLPGSVPYGHWSRVASLTQAVVD
;
A
#
# COMPACT_ATOMS: atom_id res chain seq x y z
N MET A 1 43.64 -10.75 -17.55
CA MET A 1 42.81 -9.54 -17.31
C MET A 1 41.36 -9.89 -16.89
N MET A 2 40.70 -10.88 -17.48
CA MET A 2 39.29 -11.23 -17.19
C MET A 2 38.98 -11.69 -15.75
N ARG A 3 39.93 -12.34 -15.03
CA ARG A 3 39.71 -12.78 -13.64
C ARG A 3 39.38 -11.63 -12.67
N LYS A 4 39.90 -10.43 -12.90
CA LYS A 4 39.61 -9.27 -12.03
C LYS A 4 38.16 -8.78 -12.20
N LEU A 5 37.60 -8.86 -13.41
CA LEU A 5 36.25 -8.39 -13.70
C LEU A 5 35.16 -9.21 -12.99
N TYR A 6 35.32 -10.54 -12.92
CA TYR A 6 34.37 -11.42 -12.22
C TYR A 6 34.32 -11.16 -10.71
N VAL A 7 35.47 -10.83 -10.10
CA VAL A 7 35.53 -10.48 -8.67
C VAL A 7 34.74 -9.20 -8.40
N TRP A 8 34.87 -8.19 -9.26
CA TRP A 8 34.13 -6.93 -9.11
C TRP A 8 32.62 -7.09 -9.32
N VAL A 9 32.18 -7.94 -10.27
CA VAL A 9 30.75 -8.22 -10.49
C VAL A 9 30.15 -8.99 -9.30
N GLY A 10 30.87 -9.97 -8.75
CA GLY A 10 30.44 -10.68 -7.55
C GLY A 10 30.34 -9.76 -6.33
N LEU A 11 31.34 -8.90 -6.14
CA LEU A 11 31.34 -7.92 -5.04
C LEU A 11 30.16 -6.94 -5.16
N GLY A 12 29.92 -6.43 -6.37
CA GLY A 12 28.82 -5.51 -6.67
C GLY A 12 27.45 -6.13 -6.40
N SER A 13 27.24 -7.39 -6.81
CA SER A 13 26.00 -8.14 -6.54
C SER A 13 25.80 -8.36 -5.04
N LEU A 14 26.86 -8.71 -4.30
CA LEU A 14 26.79 -8.89 -2.85
C LEU A 14 26.42 -7.58 -2.15
N THR A 15 27.08 -6.47 -2.49
CA THR A 15 26.78 -5.15 -1.91
C THR A 15 25.36 -4.69 -2.22
N LEU A 16 24.86 -4.93 -3.44
CA LEU A 16 23.48 -4.60 -3.80
C LEU A 16 22.48 -5.46 -3.02
N THR A 17 22.77 -6.75 -2.85
CA THR A 17 21.91 -7.66 -2.07
C THR A 17 21.87 -7.26 -0.59
N LEU A 18 23.02 -6.89 -0.01
CA LEU A 18 23.09 -6.40 1.37
C LEU A 18 22.42 -5.04 1.54
N LEU A 19 22.51 -4.15 0.56
CA LEU A 19 21.79 -2.87 0.56
C LEU A 19 20.27 -3.08 0.48
N CYS A 20 19.80 -3.95 -0.42
CA CYS A 20 18.38 -4.31 -0.52
C CYS A 20 17.88 -4.98 0.76
N LEU A 21 18.68 -5.87 1.36
CA LEU A 21 18.36 -6.49 2.65
C LEU A 21 18.29 -5.44 3.77
N GLY A 22 19.24 -4.50 3.80
CA GLY A 22 19.25 -3.39 4.75
C GLY A 22 18.03 -2.48 4.63
N LEU A 23 17.61 -2.16 3.39
CA LEU A 23 16.40 -1.37 3.13
C LEU A 23 15.12 -2.12 3.52
N LEU A 24 15.05 -3.42 3.24
CA LEU A 24 13.95 -4.29 3.68
C LEU A 24 13.87 -4.36 5.21
N LEU A 25 15.00 -4.54 5.88
CA LEU A 25 15.07 -4.59 7.34
C LEU A 25 14.75 -3.22 7.97
N TYR A 26 15.24 -2.13 7.39
CA TYR A 26 14.96 -0.76 7.85
C TYR A 26 13.46 -0.44 7.75
N GLY A 27 12.83 -0.71 6.59
CA GLY A 27 11.38 -0.57 6.44
C GLY A 27 10.59 -1.42 7.44
N SER A 28 11.09 -2.63 7.76
CA SER A 28 10.47 -3.50 8.76
C SER A 28 10.62 -3.01 10.20
N TRP A 29 11.58 -2.14 10.49
CA TRP A 29 11.89 -1.64 11.83
C TRP A 29 11.15 -0.33 12.15
N THR A 30 10.78 0.44 11.14
CA THR A 30 10.08 1.73 11.30
C THR A 30 8.55 1.62 11.28
N ASP A 31 7.99 0.45 11.00
CA ASP A 31 6.54 0.28 10.89
C ASP A 31 5.88 -0.20 12.20
N PRO A 32 4.91 0.56 12.76
CA PRO A 32 4.29 0.26 14.06
C PRO A 32 3.28 -0.91 14.04
N LEU A 33 3.16 -1.67 12.95
CA LEU A 33 2.13 -2.70 12.76
C LEU A 33 2.67 -4.12 12.91
N GLY A 34 2.97 -4.52 14.15
CA GLY A 34 3.54 -5.83 14.50
C GLY A 34 2.73 -7.07 14.08
N GLY A 35 1.43 -6.93 13.74
CA GLY A 35 0.53 -8.06 13.45
C GLY A 35 0.44 -8.52 11.99
N LEU A 36 0.58 -7.61 11.01
CA LEU A 36 0.58 -7.97 9.58
C LEU A 36 1.95 -8.53 9.13
N MET A 37 2.93 -8.58 10.03
CA MET A 37 4.33 -8.90 9.74
C MET A 37 4.60 -10.36 9.39
N LEU A 38 3.75 -11.34 9.73
CA LEU A 38 4.08 -12.74 9.43
C LEU A 38 4.11 -12.99 7.91
N GLY A 39 3.14 -12.45 7.18
CA GLY A 39 3.08 -12.56 5.71
C GLY A 39 4.21 -11.82 5.00
N HIS A 40 4.53 -10.60 5.45
CA HIS A 40 5.59 -9.78 4.86
C HIS A 40 6.98 -10.35 5.13
N LYS A 41 7.24 -10.82 6.36
CA LYS A 41 8.51 -11.47 6.72
C LYS A 41 8.64 -12.81 6.00
N PHE A 42 7.57 -13.60 5.91
CA PHE A 42 7.58 -14.87 5.17
C PHE A 42 7.84 -14.64 3.67
N LEU A 43 7.14 -13.69 3.05
CA LEU A 43 7.35 -13.33 1.65
C LEU A 43 8.78 -12.82 1.42
N ALA A 44 9.28 -11.92 2.28
CA ALA A 44 10.64 -11.41 2.20
C ALA A 44 11.68 -12.54 2.34
N VAL A 45 11.47 -13.51 3.23
CA VAL A 45 12.34 -14.68 3.39
C VAL A 45 12.29 -15.58 2.16
N VAL A 46 11.10 -15.92 1.65
CA VAL A 46 10.95 -16.74 0.43
C VAL A 46 11.61 -16.05 -0.77
N LEU A 47 11.47 -14.73 -0.88
CA LEU A 47 12.10 -13.95 -1.93
C LEU A 47 13.62 -13.93 -1.78
N LEU A 48 14.14 -13.72 -0.57
CA LEU A 48 15.57 -13.77 -0.27
C LEU A 48 16.17 -15.13 -0.66
N LEU A 49 15.47 -16.21 -0.31
CA LEU A 49 15.86 -17.57 -0.69
C LEU A 49 15.86 -17.76 -2.21
N THR A 50 14.88 -17.19 -2.92
CA THR A 50 14.80 -17.25 -4.39
C THR A 50 15.95 -16.46 -5.04
N ILE A 51 16.30 -15.30 -4.49
CA ILE A 51 17.44 -14.49 -4.93
C ILE A 51 18.75 -15.25 -4.69
N MET A 52 18.94 -15.84 -3.51
CA MET A 52 20.11 -16.68 -3.23
C MET A 52 20.19 -17.86 -4.19
N ALA A 53 19.08 -18.56 -4.46
CA ALA A 53 19.04 -19.66 -5.40
C ALA A 53 19.41 -19.22 -6.84
N ALA A 54 18.90 -18.08 -7.30
CA ALA A 54 19.23 -17.53 -8.62
C ALA A 54 20.71 -17.12 -8.72
N GLN A 55 21.27 -16.52 -7.67
CA GLN A 55 22.70 -16.16 -7.62
C GLN A 55 23.60 -17.39 -7.61
N LEU A 56 23.25 -18.42 -6.82
CA LEU A 56 23.97 -19.69 -6.79
C LEU A 56 23.89 -20.41 -8.13
N LEU A 57 22.74 -20.40 -8.80
CA LEU A 57 22.57 -20.96 -10.14
C LEU A 57 23.40 -20.19 -11.18
N ALA A 58 23.40 -18.86 -11.13
CA ALA A 58 24.21 -18.03 -12.03
C ALA A 58 25.71 -18.29 -11.83
N ALA A 59 26.16 -18.40 -10.57
CA ALA A 59 27.53 -18.75 -10.23
C ALA A 59 27.88 -20.17 -10.72
N PHE A 60 26.99 -21.14 -10.49
CA PHE A 60 27.16 -22.52 -10.96
C PHE A 60 27.32 -22.56 -12.48
N LEU A 61 26.43 -21.92 -13.23
CA LEU A 61 26.49 -21.87 -14.70
C LEU A 61 27.77 -21.20 -15.22
N LEU A 62 28.26 -20.15 -14.53
CA LEU A 62 29.50 -19.45 -14.87
C LEU A 62 30.76 -20.30 -14.66
N PHE A 63 30.83 -21.02 -13.53
CA PHE A 63 32.03 -21.73 -13.12
C PHE A 63 32.09 -23.17 -13.65
N TRP A 64 30.95 -23.84 -13.76
CA TRP A 64 30.89 -25.28 -14.04
C TRP A 64 30.51 -25.62 -15.47
N VAL A 65 29.92 -24.71 -16.24
CA VAL A 65 29.54 -24.99 -17.63
C VAL A 65 30.57 -24.39 -18.59
N PRO A 66 31.49 -25.19 -19.16
CA PRO A 66 32.65 -24.70 -19.93
C PRO A 66 32.27 -23.95 -21.20
N ARG A 67 31.03 -24.13 -21.68
CA ARG A 67 30.44 -23.43 -22.82
C ARG A 67 30.24 -21.94 -22.57
N PHE A 68 30.19 -21.49 -21.31
CA PHE A 68 29.99 -20.08 -20.94
C PHE A 68 31.31 -19.29 -20.78
N ARG A 69 32.42 -19.74 -21.40
CA ARG A 69 33.69 -18.98 -21.52
C ARG A 69 33.57 -17.79 -22.52
N PRO A 70 34.66 -17.05 -22.76
CA PRO A 70 34.67 -15.57 -22.71
C PRO A 70 33.72 -14.90 -23.73
N GLY A 71 32.85 -14.01 -23.26
CA GLY A 71 31.84 -13.30 -24.08
C GLY A 71 30.44 -13.27 -23.46
N THR A 72 30.21 -14.08 -22.44
CA THR A 72 28.94 -14.21 -21.71
C THR A 72 28.74 -13.20 -20.59
N GLY A 73 29.80 -12.48 -20.20
CA GLY A 73 29.76 -11.47 -19.13
C GLY A 73 28.69 -10.38 -19.34
N PRO A 74 28.61 -9.74 -20.53
CA PRO A 74 27.58 -8.75 -20.81
C PRO A 74 26.15 -9.31 -20.73
N LEU A 75 25.93 -10.57 -21.15
CA LEU A 75 24.62 -11.22 -21.07
C LEU A 75 24.19 -11.47 -19.62
N LEU A 76 25.12 -11.84 -18.75
CA LEU A 76 24.86 -12.03 -17.32
C LEU A 76 24.60 -10.70 -16.60
N VAL A 77 25.33 -9.65 -16.96
CA VAL A 77 25.07 -8.29 -16.44
C VAL A 77 23.70 -7.81 -16.91
N GLY A 78 23.37 -7.99 -18.19
CA GLY A 78 22.05 -7.68 -18.72
C GLY A 78 20.94 -8.47 -18.02
N PHE A 79 21.12 -9.77 -17.82
CA PHE A 79 20.18 -10.61 -17.08
C PHE A 79 20.00 -10.13 -15.64
N ALA A 80 21.08 -9.84 -14.93
CA ALA A 80 21.01 -9.33 -13.56
C ALA A 80 20.24 -8.00 -13.50
N ILE A 81 20.54 -7.05 -14.40
CA ILE A 81 19.84 -5.76 -14.46
C ILE A 81 18.35 -5.96 -14.72
N THR A 82 17.99 -6.74 -15.75
CA THR A 82 16.58 -7.00 -16.09
C THR A 82 15.85 -7.70 -14.96
N PHE A 83 16.48 -8.70 -14.33
CA PHE A 83 15.92 -9.41 -13.18
C PHE A 83 15.65 -8.47 -12.00
N TRP A 84 16.64 -7.66 -11.61
CA TRP A 84 16.49 -6.71 -10.51
C TRP A 84 15.47 -5.60 -10.82
N ALA A 85 15.42 -5.11 -12.06
CA ALA A 85 14.42 -4.14 -12.49
C ALA A 85 12.99 -4.73 -12.42
N SER A 86 12.79 -5.96 -12.92
CA SER A 86 11.50 -6.65 -12.82
C SER A 86 11.09 -6.88 -11.36
N LEU A 87 12.04 -7.23 -10.50
CA LEU A 87 11.78 -7.43 -9.07
C LEU A 87 11.39 -6.13 -8.35
N ALA A 88 12.05 -5.02 -8.67
CA ALA A 88 11.71 -3.71 -8.13
C ALA A 88 10.29 -3.28 -8.51
N VAL A 89 9.88 -3.49 -9.76
CA VAL A 89 8.51 -3.23 -10.23
C VAL A 89 7.50 -4.11 -9.50
N LEU A 90 7.78 -5.41 -9.35
CA LEU A 90 6.93 -6.33 -8.60
C LEU A 90 6.75 -5.89 -7.15
N PHE A 91 7.85 -5.48 -6.49
CA PHE A 91 7.83 -5.04 -5.10
C PHE A 91 7.00 -3.76 -4.91
N SER A 92 7.17 -2.78 -5.79
CA SER A 92 6.37 -1.56 -5.79
C SER A 92 4.86 -1.86 -5.89
N GLY A 93 4.46 -2.76 -6.80
CA GLY A 93 3.06 -3.16 -6.94
C GLY A 93 2.50 -3.88 -5.71
N LEU A 94 3.24 -4.84 -5.15
CA LEU A 94 2.80 -5.62 -3.99
C LEU A 94 2.68 -4.77 -2.72
N THR A 95 3.62 -3.87 -2.48
CA THR A 95 3.55 -2.94 -1.33
C THR A 95 2.33 -2.03 -1.42
N GLY A 96 1.97 -1.55 -2.62
CA GLY A 96 0.76 -0.77 -2.85
C GLY A 96 -0.52 -1.55 -2.50
N LEU A 97 -0.66 -2.78 -2.98
CA LEU A 97 -1.83 -3.63 -2.72
C LEU A 97 -1.99 -3.96 -1.23
N VAL A 98 -0.89 -4.28 -0.55
CA VAL A 98 -0.87 -4.53 0.89
C VAL A 98 -1.30 -3.29 1.65
N TRP A 99 -0.70 -2.14 1.34
CA TRP A 99 -0.96 -0.89 2.04
C TRP A 99 -2.44 -0.51 1.88
N GLU A 100 -3.00 -0.68 0.69
CA GLU A 100 -4.40 -0.45 0.42
C GLU A 100 -5.30 -1.40 1.22
N ALA A 101 -5.00 -2.71 1.23
CA ALA A 101 -5.77 -3.68 2.01
C ALA A 101 -5.70 -3.43 3.53
N ALA A 102 -4.54 -3.04 4.05
CA ALA A 102 -4.38 -2.67 5.47
C ALA A 102 -5.18 -1.40 5.79
N THR A 103 -5.13 -0.40 4.91
CA THR A 103 -5.88 0.85 5.06
C THR A 103 -7.39 0.60 5.06
N LEU A 104 -7.90 -0.19 4.10
CA LEU A 104 -9.31 -0.55 4.04
C LEU A 104 -9.78 -1.30 5.29
N ARG A 105 -8.95 -2.19 5.86
CA ARG A 105 -9.26 -2.88 7.13
C ARG A 105 -9.34 -1.94 8.32
N LEU A 106 -8.52 -0.90 8.36
CA LEU A 106 -8.58 0.12 9.41
C LEU A 106 -9.82 0.98 9.25
N LEU A 107 -10.08 1.45 8.02
CA LEU A 107 -11.25 2.25 7.70
C LEU A 107 -12.57 1.49 7.92
N ALA A 108 -12.59 0.17 7.73
CA ALA A 108 -13.75 -0.66 8.06
C ALA A 108 -14.15 -0.59 9.54
N ASN A 109 -13.22 -0.22 10.43
CA ASN A 109 -13.46 -0.02 11.85
C ASN A 109 -13.39 1.47 12.25
N ASP A 110 -13.58 2.38 11.30
CA ASP A 110 -13.51 3.82 11.57
C ASP A 110 -14.66 4.26 12.49
N PRO A 111 -14.37 4.83 13.67
CA PRO A 111 -15.40 5.24 14.63
C PRO A 111 -16.30 6.36 14.11
N VAL A 112 -15.86 7.14 13.12
CA VAL A 112 -16.67 8.24 12.52
C VAL A 112 -17.87 7.67 11.79
N VAL A 113 -17.69 6.57 11.04
CA VAL A 113 -18.79 5.92 10.33
C VAL A 113 -19.83 5.39 11.33
N ALA A 114 -19.37 4.74 12.39
CA ALA A 114 -20.24 4.26 13.45
C ALA A 114 -20.99 5.41 14.16
N ALA A 115 -20.31 6.54 14.40
CA ALA A 115 -20.91 7.72 15.01
C ALA A 115 -21.98 8.37 14.11
N ILE A 116 -21.74 8.48 12.80
CA ILE A 116 -22.74 8.97 11.83
C ILE A 116 -23.96 8.06 11.83
N ALA A 117 -23.77 6.74 11.79
CA ALA A 117 -24.85 5.78 11.79
C ALA A 117 -25.68 5.82 13.08
N ALA A 118 -25.03 5.98 14.24
CA ALA A 118 -25.70 6.13 15.53
C ALA A 118 -26.52 7.44 15.59
N TYR A 119 -25.94 8.55 15.13
CA TYR A 119 -26.66 9.82 15.05
C TYR A 119 -27.91 9.71 14.16
N GLU A 120 -27.79 9.07 13.00
CA GLU A 120 -28.91 8.89 12.07
C GLU A 120 -29.99 7.98 12.66
N ALA A 121 -29.61 6.95 13.42
CA ALA A 121 -30.56 6.09 14.12
C ALA A 121 -31.37 6.86 15.18
N ASP A 122 -30.72 7.77 15.92
CA ASP A 122 -31.37 8.53 17.00
C ASP A 122 -32.21 9.72 16.48
N ASN A 123 -31.81 10.33 15.36
CA ASN A 123 -32.41 11.57 14.84
C ASN A 123 -33.20 11.39 13.53
N GLY A 124 -33.18 10.20 12.93
CA GLY A 124 -33.83 9.88 11.66
C GLY A 124 -33.24 10.56 10.42
N THR A 125 -32.21 11.39 10.61
CA THR A 125 -31.52 12.16 9.56
C THR A 125 -30.00 12.18 9.82
N PRO A 126 -29.17 12.21 8.78
CA PRO A 126 -27.73 12.31 8.95
C PRO A 126 -27.32 13.67 9.55
N PRO A 127 -26.18 13.73 10.26
CA PRO A 127 -25.72 14.97 10.87
C PRO A 127 -25.41 16.02 9.81
N SER A 128 -25.62 17.30 10.12
CA SER A 128 -25.35 18.43 9.21
C SER A 128 -23.85 18.65 8.96
N SER A 129 -23.00 18.17 9.87
CA SER A 129 -21.54 18.24 9.80
C SER A 129 -20.91 17.19 10.72
N LEU A 130 -19.63 16.89 10.54
CA LEU A 130 -18.91 16.00 11.47
C LEU A 130 -18.77 16.60 12.88
N ASP A 131 -18.81 17.92 13.01
CA ASP A 131 -18.71 18.60 14.31
C ASP A 131 -19.96 18.36 15.17
N ALA A 132 -21.12 18.09 14.55
CA ALA A 132 -22.35 17.74 15.25
C ALA A 132 -22.27 16.37 15.97
N LEU A 133 -21.30 15.53 15.62
CA LEU A 133 -21.07 14.24 16.29
C LEU A 133 -20.31 14.39 17.61
N VAL A 134 -19.60 15.51 17.80
CA VAL A 134 -18.75 15.76 18.97
C VAL A 134 -19.52 16.58 20.01
N PRO A 135 -19.44 16.27 21.31
CA PRO A 135 -18.75 15.12 21.92
C PRO A 135 -19.63 13.86 22.07
N VAL A 136 -20.92 13.95 21.74
CA VAL A 136 -21.94 12.97 22.16
C VAL A 136 -21.73 11.59 21.51
N TYR A 137 -21.48 11.54 20.20
CA TYR A 137 -21.28 10.30 19.45
C TYR A 137 -19.80 10.00 19.18
N LEU A 138 -18.94 11.02 19.31
CA LEU A 138 -17.51 10.92 19.08
C LEU A 138 -16.76 11.82 20.07
N PRO A 139 -15.80 11.31 20.86
CA PRO A 139 -15.12 12.12 21.88
C PRO A 139 -14.31 13.28 21.29
N ALA A 140 -13.71 13.09 20.12
CA ALA A 140 -13.04 14.12 19.32
C ALA A 140 -12.89 13.63 17.88
N LYS A 141 -12.81 14.57 16.91
CA LYS A 141 -12.55 14.23 15.51
C LYS A 141 -11.21 13.50 15.38
N PRO A 142 -11.12 12.36 14.68
CA PRO A 142 -9.83 11.71 14.49
C PRO A 142 -9.00 12.58 13.54
N VAL A 143 -7.77 12.88 13.95
CA VAL A 143 -6.87 13.77 13.18
C VAL A 143 -5.69 13.00 12.60
N GLN A 144 -5.49 11.75 13.04
CA GLN A 144 -4.40 10.91 12.58
C GLN A 144 -4.83 9.46 12.45
N LEU A 145 -4.34 8.83 11.39
CA LEU A 145 -4.33 7.38 11.24
C LEU A 145 -2.87 6.96 11.20
N GLN A 146 -2.41 6.22 12.22
CA GLN A 146 -1.05 5.66 12.26
C GLN A 146 0.07 6.69 12.05
N ASN A 147 0.01 7.81 12.79
CA ASN A 147 0.94 8.94 12.67
C ASN A 147 0.94 9.63 11.29
N ARG A 148 -0.04 9.34 10.42
CA ARG A 148 -0.26 10.10 9.18
C ARG A 148 -1.43 11.05 9.37
N PRO A 149 -1.31 12.31 8.91
CA PRO A 149 -2.42 13.24 8.95
C PRO A 149 -3.54 12.72 8.05
N ILE A 150 -4.75 12.74 8.57
CA ILE A 150 -5.97 12.39 7.83
C ILE A 150 -6.90 13.59 7.78
N THR A 151 -7.55 13.75 6.63
CA THR A 151 -8.59 14.76 6.44
C THR A 151 -9.89 14.06 6.13
N TYR A 152 -10.89 14.29 6.98
CA TYR A 152 -12.26 13.87 6.71
C TYR A 152 -13.01 14.97 5.98
N VAL A 153 -13.53 14.64 4.79
CA VAL A 153 -14.42 15.48 4.00
C VAL A 153 -15.79 14.82 3.99
N TYR A 154 -16.78 15.51 4.51
CA TYR A 154 -18.16 15.02 4.63
C TYR A 154 -19.08 15.83 3.73
N SER A 155 -19.91 15.13 2.97
CA SER A 155 -20.83 15.73 2.01
C SER A 155 -22.25 15.23 2.24
N LEU A 156 -23.23 16.09 2.02
CA LEU A 156 -24.66 15.86 2.23
C LEU A 156 -25.46 16.17 0.97
N GLY A 157 -26.65 15.56 0.86
CA GLY A 157 -27.64 15.95 -0.16
C GLY A 157 -27.12 15.75 -1.58
N GLU A 158 -27.36 16.73 -2.47
CA GLU A 158 -26.99 16.64 -3.90
C GLU A 158 -25.51 16.33 -4.13
N SER A 159 -24.61 16.88 -3.30
CA SER A 159 -23.17 16.61 -3.37
C SER A 159 -22.80 15.17 -3.01
N ALA A 160 -23.61 14.49 -2.18
CA ALA A 160 -23.45 13.07 -1.90
C ALA A 160 -24.08 12.20 -2.99
N VAL A 161 -25.23 12.62 -3.53
CA VAL A 161 -25.99 11.92 -4.57
C VAL A 161 -25.23 11.86 -5.89
N GLY A 162 -24.52 12.92 -6.27
CA GLY A 162 -23.69 12.94 -7.50
C GLY A 162 -22.63 11.84 -7.52
N ALA A 163 -22.04 11.52 -6.37
CA ALA A 163 -21.02 10.49 -6.24
C ALA A 163 -21.57 9.08 -5.96
N ASN A 164 -22.79 8.96 -5.39
CA ASN A 164 -23.48 7.68 -5.22
C ASN A 164 -25.01 7.87 -5.20
N PRO A 165 -25.71 7.55 -6.31
CA PRO A 165 -27.17 7.72 -6.40
C PRO A 165 -27.90 6.97 -5.29
N GLY A 166 -28.60 7.72 -4.43
CA GLY A 166 -29.39 7.18 -3.30
C GLY A 166 -28.72 7.26 -1.93
N SER A 167 -27.46 7.69 -1.85
CA SER A 167 -26.81 7.98 -0.55
C SER A 167 -27.22 9.35 -0.03
N ARG A 168 -27.65 9.44 1.24
CA ARG A 168 -27.99 10.72 1.89
C ARG A 168 -26.75 11.53 2.30
N TRP A 169 -25.64 10.84 2.50
CA TRP A 169 -24.36 11.39 2.91
C TRP A 169 -23.21 10.58 2.32
N LEU A 170 -22.04 11.20 2.24
CA LEU A 170 -20.80 10.59 1.79
C LEU A 170 -19.65 11.03 2.69
N LEU A 171 -18.79 10.08 3.07
CA LEU A 171 -17.59 10.37 3.85
C LEU A 171 -16.37 10.02 3.01
N ARG A 172 -15.52 11.01 2.77
CA ARG A 172 -14.22 10.85 2.12
C ARG A 172 -13.12 11.04 3.14
N VAL A 173 -12.14 10.15 3.11
CA VAL A 173 -10.94 10.20 3.93
C VAL A 173 -9.75 10.38 3.02
N GLU A 174 -9.03 11.48 3.22
CA GLU A 174 -7.79 11.77 2.54
C GLU A 174 -6.62 11.42 3.45
N ILE A 175 -5.71 10.58 2.97
CA ILE A 175 -4.54 10.12 3.72
C ILE A 175 -3.30 10.57 2.96
N PHE A 176 -2.48 11.40 3.62
CA PHE A 176 -1.19 11.79 3.09
C PHE A 176 -0.20 10.62 3.19
N THR A 177 0.38 10.23 2.07
CA THR A 177 1.39 9.17 2.03
C THR A 177 2.79 9.72 2.25
N ALA A 178 3.71 8.87 2.68
CA ALA A 178 5.12 9.25 2.88
C ALA A 178 5.82 9.73 1.60
N GLY A 179 5.26 9.47 0.41
CA GLY A 179 5.76 9.94 -0.87
C GLY A 179 5.30 11.35 -1.27
N GLY A 180 4.48 12.02 -0.44
CA GLY A 180 3.87 13.31 -0.77
C GLY A 180 2.57 13.22 -1.56
N ASP A 181 2.16 12.02 -1.97
CA ASP A 181 0.88 11.79 -2.64
C ASP A 181 -0.27 11.70 -1.64
N THR A 182 -1.44 12.22 -2.02
CA THR A 182 -2.69 12.05 -1.28
C THR A 182 -3.51 10.92 -1.88
N VAL A 183 -3.88 9.95 -1.06
CA VAL A 183 -4.82 8.88 -1.45
C VAL A 183 -6.16 9.16 -0.80
N GLN A 184 -7.23 9.06 -1.59
CA GLN A 184 -8.60 9.28 -1.12
C GLN A 184 -9.37 7.96 -1.08
N PHE A 185 -10.07 7.74 0.03
CA PHE A 185 -11.02 6.66 0.20
C PHE A 185 -12.41 7.24 0.43
N VAL A 186 -13.43 6.62 -0.15
CA VAL A 186 -14.82 7.03 -0.01
C VAL A 186 -15.60 5.90 0.65
N TYR A 187 -16.34 6.23 1.70
CA TYR A 187 -17.33 5.35 2.30
C TYR A 187 -18.67 5.58 1.61
N GLN A 188 -19.23 4.51 1.10
CA GLN A 188 -20.57 4.47 0.52
C GLN A 188 -21.50 3.73 1.49
N PRO A 189 -22.49 4.42 2.10
CA PRO A 189 -23.45 3.76 2.97
C PRO A 189 -24.31 2.76 2.18
N SER A 190 -24.72 1.68 2.84
CA SER A 190 -25.59 0.67 2.24
C SER A 190 -26.96 1.27 1.89
N LEU A 191 -27.38 1.07 0.64
CA LEU A 191 -28.73 1.44 0.20
C LEU A 191 -29.76 0.46 0.81
N PRO A 192 -31.02 0.90 1.00
CA PRO A 192 -32.10 -0.01 1.37
C PRO A 192 -32.23 -1.15 0.34
N GLY A 193 -31.97 -2.40 0.76
CA GLY A 193 -32.04 -3.59 -0.10
C GLY A 193 -30.72 -4.05 -0.74
N SER A 194 -29.59 -3.41 -0.43
CA SER A 194 -28.25 -3.88 -0.80
C SER A 194 -27.50 -4.50 0.39
N VAL A 195 -26.22 -4.83 0.20
CA VAL A 195 -25.36 -5.48 1.21
C VAL A 195 -25.48 -4.72 2.54
N PRO A 196 -25.70 -5.40 3.69
CA PRO A 196 -26.09 -4.75 4.95
C PRO A 196 -25.03 -3.82 5.57
N TYR A 197 -23.85 -3.72 4.97
CA TYR A 197 -22.76 -2.89 5.42
C TYR A 197 -22.33 -2.00 4.26
N GLY A 198 -22.13 -0.70 4.54
CA GLY A 198 -21.49 0.18 3.58
C GLY A 198 -20.06 -0.29 3.25
N HIS A 199 -19.50 0.21 2.17
CA HIS A 199 -18.19 -0.22 1.71
C HIS A 199 -17.26 0.96 1.45
N TRP A 200 -15.97 0.73 1.70
CA TRP A 200 -14.91 1.66 1.37
C TRP A 200 -14.34 1.33 0.00
N SER A 201 -14.14 2.36 -0.83
CA SER A 201 -13.47 2.25 -2.11
C SER A 201 -12.42 3.35 -2.28
N ARG A 202 -11.34 3.03 -3.00
CA ARG A 202 -10.30 4.01 -3.35
C ARG A 202 -10.75 4.83 -4.54
N VAL A 203 -10.53 6.15 -4.48
CA VAL A 203 -10.78 7.03 -5.63
C VAL A 203 -9.59 6.93 -6.59
N ALA A 204 -9.83 6.46 -7.81
CA ALA A 204 -8.78 6.12 -8.77
C ALA A 204 -8.05 7.34 -9.38
N SER A 205 -8.64 8.54 -9.36
CA SER A 205 -7.96 9.76 -9.82
C SER A 205 -8.60 11.06 -9.32
N LEU A 206 -7.75 12.06 -9.03
CA LEU A 206 -8.14 13.45 -8.71
C LEU A 206 -8.96 14.11 -9.85
N THR A 207 -8.88 13.61 -11.07
CA THR A 207 -9.60 14.14 -12.24
C THR A 207 -11.10 13.91 -12.20
N GLN A 208 -11.60 12.99 -11.37
CA GLN A 208 -13.03 12.74 -11.23
C GLN A 208 -13.67 13.52 -10.07
N ALA A 209 -12.87 14.29 -9.32
CA ALA A 209 -13.35 15.09 -8.18
C ALA A 209 -13.57 16.58 -8.50
N VAL A 210 -13.30 17.03 -9.73
CA VAL A 210 -13.40 18.45 -10.15
C VAL A 210 -14.46 18.66 -11.25
N VAL A 211 -15.12 17.61 -11.73
CA VAL A 211 -16.08 17.70 -12.85
C VAL A 211 -17.54 17.55 -12.43
N ASP A 212 -17.84 17.25 -11.16
CA ASP A 212 -19.20 17.26 -10.63
C ASP A 212 -19.33 18.20 -9.42
#